data_AF-A0A945PWP2-F1
#
_entry.id   AF-A0A945PWP2-F1
#
_cell.length_a   1.000
_cell.length_b   1.000
_cell.length_c   1.000
_cell.angle_alpha   90.00
_cell.angle_beta   90.00
_cell.angle_gamma   90.00
#
_symmetry.space_group_name_H-M   'P 1'
#
loop_
_entity.id
_entity.type
_entity.pdbx_description
1 polymer ?
#
loop_
_entity_poly.entity_id
_entity_poly.type
_entity_poly.pdbx_seq_one_letter_code
_entity_poly.pdbx_strand_id
1 'polypeptide(L)'
;KAFKEIGINRLSIGVQSFNNQNLQALGRIHNAYEAGKACTQAAKIFDNFNIDLMYGLQGQSIDECLADLQQAVDLNPTHISFYQLTIEPNTLFSKFPPKLPADDDIWTMGEVGVKLLESHGFNRYEVSAFGKKPSRHNLNYWEFGDYIGIGAGAHGKITLAKDSSMIRTLKSKAPKDYIQNRKKTTEHIENLAFEFMLNALRLKNGFDSVLFLSRTGQSMDDITNQIQQATTAGLLKAQADKIIPTKKGYDFLNDLQSYFL
;
A
#
# COMPACT_ATOMS: atom_id res chain seq x y z
N LYS A 1 14.01 16.76 14.44
CA LYS A 1 13.82 17.27 15.82
C LYS A 1 12.54 18.10 15.90
N ALA A 2 12.46 19.25 15.22
CA ALA A 2 11.24 20.07 15.13
C ALA A 2 9.95 19.28 14.83
N PHE A 3 9.96 18.36 13.86
CA PHE A 3 8.81 17.48 13.59
C PHE A 3 8.37 16.63 14.80
N LYS A 4 9.31 16.03 15.55
CA LYS A 4 8.99 15.25 16.76
C LYS A 4 8.47 16.16 17.87
N GLU A 5 9.03 17.36 18.00
CA GLU A 5 8.62 18.36 19.01
C GLU A 5 7.17 18.84 18.81
N ILE A 6 6.69 18.94 17.56
CA ILE A 6 5.29 19.27 17.27
C ILE A 6 4.34 18.05 17.33
N GLY A 7 4.81 16.90 17.82
CA GLY A 7 3.98 15.72 18.07
C GLY A 7 3.93 14.69 16.94
N ILE A 8 4.71 14.85 15.86
CA ILE A 8 4.83 13.79 14.85
C ILE A 8 5.53 12.59 15.49
N ASN A 9 4.86 11.44 15.48
CA ASN A 9 5.33 10.21 16.11
C ASN A 9 5.73 9.11 15.11
N ARG A 10 5.56 9.35 13.81
CA ARG A 10 5.95 8.43 12.73
C ARG A 10 6.48 9.19 11.52
N LEU A 11 7.50 8.63 10.87
CA LEU A 11 8.07 9.14 9.61
C LEU A 11 8.15 8.01 8.56
N SER A 12 7.81 8.29 7.30
CA SER A 12 8.10 7.39 6.17
C SER A 12 9.10 8.06 5.24
N ILE A 13 10.12 7.32 4.81
CA ILE A 13 11.21 7.86 4.00
C ILE A 13 11.21 7.14 2.65
N GLY A 14 10.97 7.92 1.60
CA GLY A 14 10.97 7.46 0.22
C GLY A 14 12.36 7.20 -0.33
N VAL A 15 13.01 6.10 0.07
CA VAL A 15 14.37 5.73 -0.39
C VAL A 15 14.35 5.20 -1.81
N GLN A 16 13.42 4.29 -2.11
CA GLN A 16 13.25 3.53 -3.35
C GLN A 16 14.35 2.51 -3.64
N SER A 17 15.61 2.93 -3.60
CA SER A 17 16.79 2.06 -3.76
C SER A 17 17.99 2.71 -3.09
N PHE A 18 18.94 1.91 -2.63
CA PHE A 18 20.27 2.33 -2.19
C PHE A 18 21.33 2.15 -3.30
N ASN A 19 20.90 1.90 -4.54
CA ASN A 19 21.75 1.90 -5.72
C ASN A 19 21.58 3.21 -6.52
N ASN A 20 22.68 3.93 -6.76
CA ASN A 20 22.65 5.22 -7.46
C ASN A 20 22.20 5.11 -8.93
N GLN A 21 22.49 4.01 -9.62
CA GLN A 21 22.04 3.80 -10.99
C GLN A 21 20.52 3.62 -11.04
N ASN A 22 19.97 2.84 -10.11
CA ASN A 22 18.53 2.67 -9.96
C ASN A 22 17.83 3.99 -9.62
N LEU A 23 18.39 4.79 -8.71
CA LEU A 23 17.86 6.10 -8.36
C LEU A 23 17.87 7.07 -9.53
N GLN A 24 18.95 7.08 -10.32
CA GLN A 24 19.06 7.90 -11.52
C GLN A 24 18.03 7.47 -12.58
N ALA A 25 17.86 6.16 -12.81
CA ALA A 25 16.85 5.63 -13.72
C ALA A 25 15.42 5.98 -13.26
N LEU A 26 15.18 6.04 -11.94
CA LEU A 26 13.93 6.51 -11.34
C LEU A 26 13.73 8.03 -11.41
N GLY A 27 14.72 8.79 -11.87
CA GLY A 27 14.69 10.26 -11.88
C GLY A 27 14.72 10.89 -10.48
N ARG A 28 15.27 10.18 -9.48
CA ARG A 28 15.40 10.71 -8.12
C ARG A 28 16.53 11.74 -8.05
N ILE A 29 16.27 12.81 -7.30
CA ILE A 29 17.23 13.91 -7.10
C ILE A 29 18.19 13.64 -5.93
N HIS A 30 17.92 12.62 -5.12
CA HIS A 30 18.78 12.17 -4.04
C HIS A 30 19.62 10.97 -4.47
N ASN A 31 20.76 10.78 -3.81
CA ASN A 31 21.60 9.59 -3.97
C ASN A 31 21.51 8.63 -2.77
N ALA A 32 22.12 7.46 -2.90
CA ALA A 32 22.11 6.41 -1.87
C ALA A 32 22.70 6.86 -0.53
N TYR A 33 23.76 7.68 -0.56
CA TYR A 33 24.38 8.22 0.66
C TYR A 33 23.42 9.16 1.41
N GLU A 34 22.74 10.04 0.69
CA GLU A 34 21.75 10.95 1.27
C GLU A 34 20.55 10.19 1.85
N ALA A 35 20.06 9.17 1.15
CA ALA A 35 19.00 8.30 1.63
C ALA A 35 19.41 7.56 2.93
N GLY A 36 20.59 6.94 2.95
CA GLY A 36 21.12 6.26 4.14
C GLY A 36 21.34 7.22 5.32
N LYS A 37 21.83 8.43 5.05
CA LYS A 37 21.99 9.49 6.06
C LYS A 37 20.64 9.92 6.63
N ALA A 38 19.62 10.10 5.78
CA ALA A 38 18.27 10.46 6.20
C ALA A 38 17.66 9.37 7.11
N CYS A 39 17.80 8.09 6.73
CA CYS A 39 17.33 6.97 7.54
C CYS A 39 18.07 6.89 8.89
N THR A 40 19.39 7.03 8.89
CA THR A 40 20.19 7.05 10.13
C THR A 40 19.77 8.18 11.07
N GLN A 41 19.46 9.36 10.53
CA GLN A 41 18.97 10.47 11.34
C GLN A 41 17.55 10.22 11.86
N ALA A 42 16.69 9.62 11.04
CA ALA A 42 15.35 9.23 11.47
C ALA A 42 15.39 8.21 12.61
N ALA A 43 16.24 7.18 12.52
CA ALA A 43 16.41 6.18 13.58
C ALA A 43 16.86 6.79 14.92
N LYS A 44 17.63 7.89 14.89
CA LYS A 44 18.07 8.62 16.10
C LYS A 44 16.97 9.50 16.70
N ILE A 45 15.98 9.88 15.91
CA ILE A 45 14.96 10.87 16.31
C ILE A 45 13.63 10.18 16.59
N PHE A 46 13.21 9.23 15.76
CA PHE A 46 11.88 8.62 15.79
C PHE A 46 11.96 7.14 16.17
N ASP A 47 11.16 6.77 17.15
CA ASP A 47 11.03 5.37 17.60
C ASP A 47 10.15 4.53 16.65
N ASN A 48 9.50 5.18 15.68
CA ASN A 48 8.64 4.58 14.67
C ASN A 48 8.91 5.26 13.32
N PHE A 49 9.62 4.57 12.43
CA PHE A 49 9.83 5.02 11.07
C PHE A 49 9.78 3.88 10.06
N ASN A 50 9.51 4.25 8.83
CA ASN A 50 9.37 3.37 7.68
C ASN A 50 10.38 3.74 6.58
N ILE A 51 10.89 2.73 5.90
CA ILE A 51 11.69 2.89 4.68
C ILE A 51 10.87 2.33 3.51
N ASP A 52 10.62 3.15 2.50
CA ASP A 52 9.94 2.74 1.27
C ASP A 52 10.97 2.32 0.22
N LEU A 53 10.89 1.08 -0.27
CA LEU A 53 11.75 0.48 -1.29
C LEU A 53 10.93 -0.04 -2.46
N MET A 54 11.52 0.03 -3.65
CA MET A 54 10.95 -0.43 -4.91
C MET A 54 11.77 -1.56 -5.51
N TYR A 55 11.10 -2.54 -6.12
CA TYR A 55 11.76 -3.57 -6.92
C TYR A 55 11.17 -3.66 -8.33
N GLY A 56 11.83 -4.43 -9.20
CA GLY A 56 11.50 -4.49 -10.64
C GLY A 56 11.88 -3.21 -11.36
N LEU A 57 12.98 -2.57 -10.93
CA LEU A 57 13.50 -1.35 -11.55
C LEU A 57 14.27 -1.66 -12.84
N GLN A 58 14.41 -0.66 -13.72
CA GLN A 58 15.15 -0.82 -14.97
C GLN A 58 16.57 -1.33 -14.74
N GLY A 59 16.88 -2.52 -15.27
CA GLY A 59 18.20 -3.13 -15.17
C GLY A 59 18.55 -3.69 -13.78
N GLN A 60 17.62 -3.66 -12.81
CA GLN A 60 17.86 -4.19 -11.48
C GLN A 60 17.94 -5.72 -11.51
N SER A 61 18.98 -6.26 -10.89
CA SER A 61 19.16 -7.68 -10.62
C SER A 61 18.52 -8.11 -9.30
N ILE A 62 18.33 -9.42 -9.13
CA ILE A 62 17.84 -10.00 -7.85
C ILE A 62 18.81 -9.66 -6.71
N ASP A 63 20.12 -9.71 -6.95
CA ASP A 63 21.13 -9.41 -5.94
C ASP A 63 21.09 -7.94 -5.50
N GLU A 64 20.87 -6.99 -6.43
CA GLU A 64 20.70 -5.58 -6.09
C GLU A 64 19.41 -5.32 -5.30
N CYS A 65 18.32 -6.00 -5.63
CA CYS A 65 17.08 -5.93 -4.87
C CYS A 65 17.29 -6.44 -3.42
N LEU A 66 17.98 -7.56 -3.26
CA LEU A 66 18.31 -8.10 -1.94
C LEU A 66 19.28 -7.21 -1.17
N ALA A 67 20.25 -6.59 -1.85
CA ALA A 67 21.17 -5.64 -1.24
C ALA A 67 20.43 -4.40 -0.71
N ASP A 68 19.48 -3.86 -1.46
CA ASP A 68 18.63 -2.75 -1.02
C ASP A 68 17.84 -3.10 0.25
N LEU A 69 17.24 -4.30 0.28
CA LEU A 69 16.51 -4.80 1.43
C LEU A 69 17.42 -5.02 2.64
N GLN A 70 18.60 -5.64 2.45
CA GLN A 70 19.55 -5.88 3.53
C GLN A 70 20.00 -4.56 4.15
N GLN A 71 20.32 -3.56 3.32
CA GLN A 71 20.69 -2.24 3.82
C GLN A 71 19.55 -1.56 4.59
N ALA A 72 18.30 -1.68 4.15
CA ALA A 72 17.16 -1.20 4.93
C ALA A 72 17.02 -1.92 6.27
N VAL A 73 17.19 -3.25 6.30
CA VAL A 73 17.14 -4.04 7.53
C VAL A 73 18.24 -3.62 8.51
N ASP A 74 19.46 -3.39 8.03
CA ASP A 74 20.60 -2.97 8.85
C ASP A 74 20.38 -1.59 9.49
N LEU A 75 19.57 -0.73 8.87
CA LEU A 75 19.12 0.55 9.42
C LEU A 75 18.06 0.39 10.52
N ASN A 76 17.59 -0.84 10.78
CA ASN A 76 16.66 -1.25 11.83
C ASN A 76 15.39 -0.38 11.93
N PRO A 77 14.65 -0.19 10.83
CA PRO A 77 13.36 0.50 10.87
C PRO A 77 12.31 -0.32 11.60
N THR A 78 11.24 0.34 12.01
CA THR A 78 10.06 -0.38 12.54
C THR A 78 9.21 -1.00 11.44
N HIS A 79 9.29 -0.45 10.23
CA HIS A 79 8.51 -0.84 9.07
C HIS A 79 9.34 -0.73 7.78
N ILE A 80 9.05 -1.58 6.83
CA ILE A 80 9.57 -1.49 5.45
C ILE A 80 8.36 -1.61 4.53
N SER A 81 8.21 -0.66 3.61
CA SER A 81 7.35 -0.84 2.44
C SER A 81 8.21 -1.38 1.30
N PHE A 82 7.83 -2.50 0.71
CA PHE A 82 8.52 -3.16 -0.38
C PHE A 82 7.49 -3.48 -1.47
N TYR A 83 7.58 -2.79 -2.60
CA TYR A 83 6.58 -2.87 -3.67
C TYR A 83 7.21 -2.81 -5.06
N GLN A 84 6.54 -3.44 -6.02
CA GLN A 84 6.96 -3.43 -7.41
C GLN A 84 6.78 -2.03 -8.01
N LEU A 85 7.67 -1.65 -8.93
CA LEU A 85 7.43 -0.52 -9.82
C LEU A 85 6.23 -0.81 -10.73
N THR A 86 5.14 -0.07 -10.53
CA THR A 86 3.97 -0.06 -11.42
C THR A 86 4.01 1.18 -12.31
N ILE A 87 3.82 0.98 -13.61
CA ILE A 87 3.79 2.06 -14.60
C ILE A 87 2.36 2.60 -14.70
N GLU A 88 2.10 3.68 -13.97
CA GLU A 88 0.77 4.29 -13.92
C GLU A 88 0.46 5.12 -15.19
N PRO A 89 -0.78 5.10 -15.69
CA PRO A 89 -1.22 5.98 -16.76
C PRO A 89 -0.99 7.46 -16.43
N ASN A 90 -0.74 8.28 -17.45
CA ASN A 90 -0.50 9.74 -17.31
C ASN A 90 0.77 10.11 -16.53
N THR A 91 1.73 9.20 -16.43
CA THR A 91 3.07 9.48 -15.88
C THR A 91 4.11 9.65 -16.98
N LEU A 92 5.28 10.20 -16.63
CA LEU A 92 6.41 10.27 -17.55
C LEU A 92 6.85 8.86 -18.00
N PHE A 93 6.78 7.87 -17.11
CA PHE A 93 7.08 6.48 -17.47
C PHE A 93 6.02 5.84 -18.36
N SER A 94 4.75 6.21 -18.25
CA SER A 94 3.76 5.76 -19.25
C SER A 94 4.06 6.34 -20.64
N LYS A 95 4.59 7.58 -20.72
CA LYS A 95 5.00 8.21 -21.98
C LYS A 95 6.33 7.65 -22.53
N PHE A 96 7.26 7.29 -21.64
CA PHE A 96 8.58 6.76 -21.97
C PHE A 96 8.86 5.54 -21.08
N PRO A 97 8.30 4.37 -21.41
CA PRO A 97 8.39 3.21 -20.55
C PRO A 97 9.83 2.70 -20.45
N PRO A 98 10.37 2.55 -19.23
CA PRO A 98 11.67 1.93 -19.05
C PRO A 98 11.60 0.45 -19.43
N LYS A 99 12.73 -0.12 -19.86
CA LYS A 99 12.84 -1.57 -20.05
C LYS A 99 12.98 -2.25 -18.68
N LEU A 100 11.90 -2.84 -18.19
CA LEU A 100 11.89 -3.57 -16.93
C LEU A 100 12.57 -4.96 -17.07
N PRO A 101 12.97 -5.59 -15.95
CA PRO A 101 13.40 -6.99 -15.93
C PRO A 101 12.28 -7.92 -16.43
N ALA A 102 12.61 -9.18 -16.71
CA ALA A 102 11.60 -10.17 -17.10
C ALA A 102 10.61 -10.43 -15.94
N ASP A 103 9.37 -10.79 -16.25
CA ASP A 103 8.34 -11.03 -15.23
C ASP A 103 8.77 -12.12 -14.23
N ASP A 104 9.46 -13.17 -14.68
CA ASP A 104 10.01 -14.22 -13.82
C ASP A 104 11.08 -13.69 -12.85
N ASP A 105 11.90 -12.73 -13.26
CA ASP A 105 12.89 -12.09 -12.40
C ASP A 105 12.20 -11.20 -11.36
N ILE A 106 11.21 -10.40 -11.79
CA ILE A 106 10.42 -9.53 -10.91
C ILE A 106 9.66 -10.36 -9.87
N TRP A 107 9.05 -11.47 -10.31
CA TRP A 107 8.41 -12.43 -9.43
C TRP A 107 9.39 -12.98 -8.40
N THR A 108 10.56 -13.42 -8.86
CA THR A 108 11.62 -13.95 -8.01
C THR A 108 12.08 -12.91 -6.99
N MET A 109 12.32 -11.65 -7.40
CA MET A 109 12.66 -10.53 -6.51
C MET A 109 11.63 -10.36 -5.39
N GLY A 110 10.34 -10.40 -5.72
CA GLY A 110 9.25 -10.32 -4.76
C GLY A 110 9.29 -11.48 -3.74
N GLU A 111 9.41 -12.72 -4.22
CA GLU A 111 9.43 -13.90 -3.36
C GLU A 111 10.65 -13.95 -2.43
N VAL A 112 11.85 -13.70 -2.95
CA VAL A 112 13.08 -13.71 -2.13
C VAL A 112 13.11 -12.54 -1.17
N GLY A 113 12.60 -11.37 -1.57
CA GLY A 113 12.51 -10.18 -0.73
C GLY A 113 11.56 -10.37 0.45
N VAL A 114 10.38 -10.96 0.23
CA VAL A 114 9.44 -11.33 1.31
C VAL A 114 10.13 -12.27 2.30
N LYS A 115 10.81 -13.32 1.82
CA LYS A 115 11.51 -14.29 2.69
C LYS A 115 12.61 -13.63 3.52
N LEU A 116 13.39 -12.72 2.94
CA LEU A 116 14.44 -11.99 3.64
C LEU A 116 13.85 -11.08 4.73
N LEU A 117 12.77 -10.36 4.45
CA LEU A 117 12.12 -9.50 5.44
C LEU A 117 11.53 -10.31 6.60
N GLU A 118 10.83 -11.40 6.28
CA GLU A 118 10.25 -12.28 7.30
C GLU A 118 11.32 -12.97 8.17
N SER A 119 12.48 -13.35 7.60
CA SER A 119 13.59 -13.94 8.38
C SER A 119 14.23 -12.95 9.36
N HIS A 120 14.11 -11.65 9.11
CA HIS A 120 14.53 -10.58 10.02
C HIS A 120 13.39 -10.06 10.93
N GLY A 121 12.25 -10.77 10.97
CA GLY A 121 11.15 -10.47 11.87
C GLY A 121 10.20 -9.36 11.41
N PHE A 122 10.28 -8.96 10.13
CA PHE A 122 9.32 -8.04 9.53
C PHE A 122 8.14 -8.83 8.94
N ASN A 123 7.01 -8.83 9.63
CA ASN A 123 5.83 -9.57 9.19
C ASN A 123 5.09 -8.78 8.11
N ARG A 124 4.82 -9.41 6.96
CA ARG A 124 3.93 -8.85 5.93
C ARG A 124 2.49 -8.85 6.44
N TYR A 125 1.92 -7.67 6.67
CA TYR A 125 0.52 -7.54 7.13
C TYR A 125 -0.44 -7.11 6.03
N GLU A 126 0.09 -6.47 4.98
CA GLU A 126 -0.63 -6.13 3.74
C GLU A 126 0.28 -6.31 2.52
N VAL A 127 -0.23 -6.07 1.31
CA VAL A 127 0.45 -6.34 0.03
C VAL A 127 1.87 -5.80 0.01
N SER A 128 2.08 -4.54 0.39
CA SER A 128 3.38 -3.87 0.25
C SER A 128 4.12 -3.59 1.55
N ALA A 129 3.56 -3.84 2.73
CA ALA A 129 4.11 -3.36 3.99
C ALA A 129 4.37 -4.46 5.01
N PHE A 130 5.53 -4.30 5.64
CA PHE A 130 6.12 -5.23 6.56
C PHE A 130 6.47 -4.49 7.86
N GLY A 131 6.28 -5.15 9.01
CA GLY A 131 6.60 -4.55 10.30
C GLY A 131 6.37 -5.50 11.46
N LYS A 132 6.94 -5.17 12.62
CA LYS A 132 6.70 -5.95 13.86
C LYS A 132 5.25 -5.79 14.36
N LYS A 133 4.68 -4.61 14.15
CA LYS A 133 3.27 -4.28 14.39
C LYS A 133 2.72 -3.61 13.13
N PRO A 134 1.45 -3.82 12.76
CA PRO A 134 0.86 -3.11 11.63
C PRO A 134 0.78 -1.60 11.84
N SER A 135 0.95 -0.82 10.77
CA SER A 135 0.72 0.62 10.77
C SER A 135 -0.78 0.90 10.90
N ARG A 136 -1.19 1.54 12.01
CA ARG A 136 -2.59 1.99 12.20
C ARG A 136 -3.08 2.88 11.07
N HIS A 137 -2.19 3.69 10.50
CA HIS A 137 -2.51 4.55 9.36
C HIS A 137 -2.86 3.73 8.12
N ASN A 138 -2.05 2.71 7.80
CA ASN A 138 -2.28 1.85 6.63
C ASN A 138 -3.53 0.99 6.84
N LEU A 139 -3.67 0.41 8.05
CA LEU A 139 -4.84 -0.39 8.41
C LEU A 139 -6.14 0.39 8.24
N ASN A 140 -6.20 1.67 8.60
CA ASN A 140 -7.41 2.46 8.40
C ASN A 140 -7.88 2.47 6.94
N TYR A 141 -6.96 2.56 5.96
CA TYR A 141 -7.34 2.49 4.54
C TYR A 141 -7.80 1.09 4.16
N TRP A 142 -7.03 0.06 4.53
CA TRP A 142 -7.29 -1.32 4.13
C TRP A 142 -8.51 -1.93 4.82
N GLU A 143 -8.85 -1.47 6.02
CA GLU A 143 -10.09 -1.81 6.74
C GLU A 143 -11.26 -0.92 6.33
N PHE A 144 -11.14 -0.21 5.20
CA PHE A 144 -12.17 0.65 4.62
C PHE A 144 -12.70 1.72 5.61
N GLY A 145 -11.82 2.25 6.46
CA GLY A 145 -12.10 3.30 7.42
C GLY A 145 -12.20 4.69 6.80
N ASP A 146 -12.75 5.62 7.56
CA ASP A 146 -12.94 7.00 7.10
C ASP A 146 -11.67 7.83 7.27
N TYR A 147 -11.50 8.81 6.39
CA TYR A 147 -10.40 9.77 6.44
C TYR A 147 -10.74 11.04 5.66
N ILE A 148 -10.19 12.16 6.11
CA ILE A 148 -10.39 13.46 5.49
C ILE A 148 -9.15 13.83 4.67
N GLY A 149 -9.37 14.13 3.38
CA GLY A 149 -8.34 14.67 2.50
C GLY A 149 -8.20 16.17 2.61
N ILE A 150 -7.02 16.65 3.02
CA ILE A 150 -6.68 18.08 3.09
C ILE A 150 -5.47 18.34 2.20
N GLY A 151 -5.54 19.38 1.36
CA GLY A 151 -4.49 19.74 0.42
C GLY A 151 -4.89 19.53 -1.05
N ALA A 152 -4.06 20.03 -1.95
CA ALA A 152 -4.24 19.87 -3.39
C ALA A 152 -4.13 18.39 -3.77
N GLY A 153 -5.07 17.90 -4.57
CA GLY A 153 -5.16 16.51 -5.01
C GLY A 153 -5.54 15.51 -3.93
N ALA A 154 -5.89 15.97 -2.72
CA ALA A 154 -6.25 15.07 -1.63
C ALA A 154 -7.59 14.37 -1.89
N HIS A 155 -7.66 13.11 -1.50
CA HIS A 155 -8.86 12.30 -1.50
C HIS A 155 -9.33 12.07 -0.06
N GLY A 156 -10.63 11.85 0.12
CA GLY A 156 -11.23 11.47 1.39
C GLY A 156 -12.33 10.44 1.19
N LYS A 157 -12.59 9.64 2.22
CA LYS A 157 -13.74 8.72 2.31
C LYS A 157 -14.43 8.98 3.63
N ILE A 158 -15.72 9.28 3.61
CA ILE A 158 -16.48 9.61 4.82
C ILE A 158 -17.80 8.85 4.79
N THR A 159 -18.12 8.21 5.92
CA THR A 159 -19.42 7.63 6.19
C THR A 159 -20.31 8.68 6.84
N LEU A 160 -21.46 8.96 6.23
CA LEU A 160 -22.41 9.97 6.69
C LEU A 160 -23.38 9.33 7.69
N ALA A 161 -23.33 9.78 8.94
CA ALA A 161 -24.13 9.19 10.03
C ALA A 161 -25.66 9.31 9.84
N LYS A 162 -26.14 10.22 8.98
CA LYS A 162 -27.57 10.49 8.80
C LYS A 162 -28.29 9.36 8.08
N ASP A 163 -27.63 8.73 7.11
CA ASP A 163 -28.20 7.73 6.22
C ASP A 163 -27.26 6.55 5.96
N SER A 164 -26.15 6.46 6.70
CA SER A 164 -25.07 5.48 6.52
C SER A 164 -24.49 5.45 5.10
N SER A 165 -24.71 6.51 4.31
CA SER A 165 -24.15 6.60 2.97
C SER A 165 -22.67 6.92 3.02
N MET A 166 -21.92 6.44 2.03
CA MET A 166 -20.49 6.71 1.92
C MET A 166 -20.21 7.61 0.73
N ILE A 167 -19.39 8.62 0.99
CA ILE A 167 -18.96 9.58 -0.01
C ILE A 167 -17.45 9.61 -0.15
N ARG A 168 -17.01 9.84 -1.38
CA ARG A 168 -15.65 10.24 -1.69
C ARG A 168 -15.58 11.73 -1.87
N THR A 169 -14.53 12.34 -1.33
CA THR A 169 -14.23 13.75 -1.57
C THR A 169 -12.96 13.86 -2.38
N LEU A 170 -12.99 14.63 -3.46
CA LEU A 170 -11.82 14.94 -4.27
C LEU A 170 -11.53 16.44 -4.23
N LYS A 171 -10.27 16.79 -3.99
CA LYS A 171 -9.77 18.18 -4.09
C LYS A 171 -9.11 18.39 -5.44
N SER A 172 -9.16 19.62 -5.96
CA SER A 172 -8.43 19.95 -7.19
C SER A 172 -6.94 19.62 -7.06
N LYS A 173 -6.38 18.99 -8.09
CA LYS A 173 -4.96 18.60 -8.15
C LYS A 173 -4.04 19.82 -8.25
N ALA A 174 -4.49 20.91 -8.87
CA ALA A 174 -3.68 22.12 -9.04
C ALA A 174 -3.66 22.94 -7.74
N PRO A 175 -2.48 23.25 -7.16
CA PRO A 175 -2.39 24.03 -5.91
C PRO A 175 -3.09 25.39 -5.99
N LYS A 176 -2.98 26.09 -7.13
CA LYS A 176 -3.65 27.39 -7.35
C LYS A 176 -5.17 27.25 -7.23
N ASP A 177 -5.75 26.27 -7.92
CA ASP A 177 -7.18 26.02 -7.89
C ASP A 177 -7.66 25.58 -6.52
N TYR A 178 -6.88 24.75 -5.81
CA TYR A 178 -7.19 24.34 -4.45
C TYR A 178 -7.29 25.55 -3.50
N ILE A 179 -6.31 26.47 -3.59
CA ILE A 179 -6.24 27.67 -2.75
C ILE A 179 -7.38 28.65 -3.09
N GLN A 180 -7.61 28.90 -4.38
CA GLN A 180 -8.54 29.92 -4.84
C GLN A 180 -10.00 29.45 -4.84
N ASN A 181 -10.25 28.23 -5.31
CA ASN A 181 -11.61 27.79 -5.62
C ASN A 181 -12.21 26.87 -4.56
N ARG A 182 -11.44 26.29 -3.63
CA ARG A 182 -11.87 25.37 -2.52
C ARG A 182 -12.97 24.34 -2.89
N LYS A 183 -13.27 24.16 -4.18
CA LYS A 183 -14.34 23.31 -4.70
C LYS A 183 -13.96 21.89 -4.34
N LYS A 184 -14.91 21.19 -3.72
CA LYS A 184 -14.84 19.75 -3.48
C LYS A 184 -15.80 19.08 -4.43
N THR A 185 -15.32 18.07 -5.15
CA THR A 185 -16.22 17.10 -5.78
C THR A 185 -16.58 16.08 -4.71
N THR A 186 -17.87 15.75 -4.62
CA THR A 186 -18.37 14.70 -3.74
C THR A 186 -19.05 13.65 -4.62
N GLU A 187 -18.64 12.41 -4.48
CA GLU A 187 -19.13 11.28 -5.27
C GLU A 187 -19.67 10.21 -4.33
N HIS A 188 -20.80 9.63 -4.68
CA HIS A 188 -21.33 8.46 -3.98
C HIS A 188 -20.58 7.20 -4.44
N ILE A 189 -20.41 6.25 -3.54
CA ILE A 189 -19.83 4.95 -3.86
C ILE A 189 -20.95 4.04 -4.39
N GLU A 190 -20.86 3.62 -5.65
CA GLU A 190 -21.90 2.78 -6.30
C GLU A 190 -21.79 1.30 -5.90
N ASN A 191 -20.68 0.63 -6.20
CA ASN A 191 -20.45 -0.77 -5.79
C ASN A 191 -19.64 -0.83 -4.48
N LEU A 192 -20.34 -0.69 -3.37
CA LEU A 192 -19.73 -0.63 -2.04
C LEU A 192 -19.00 -1.91 -1.63
N ALA A 193 -19.54 -3.07 -2.02
CA ALA A 193 -18.95 -4.36 -1.73
C ALA A 193 -17.61 -4.53 -2.46
N PHE A 194 -17.58 -4.25 -3.77
CA PHE A 194 -16.35 -4.26 -4.54
C PHE A 194 -15.29 -3.32 -3.95
N GLU A 195 -15.69 -2.11 -3.61
CA GLU A 195 -14.80 -1.08 -3.04
C GLU A 195 -14.23 -1.49 -1.68
N PHE A 196 -15.03 -2.13 -0.84
CA PHE A 196 -14.53 -2.74 0.38
C PHE A 196 -13.49 -3.83 0.06
N MET A 197 -13.78 -4.73 -0.88
CA MET A 197 -12.89 -5.84 -1.26
C MET A 197 -11.57 -5.38 -1.91
N LEU A 198 -11.60 -4.27 -2.67
CA LEU A 198 -10.41 -3.62 -3.20
C LEU A 198 -9.41 -3.23 -2.09
N ASN A 199 -9.92 -2.93 -0.89
CA ASN A 199 -9.13 -2.53 0.26
C ASN A 199 -8.83 -3.72 1.18
N ALA A 200 -9.86 -4.42 1.65
CA ALA A 200 -9.74 -5.43 2.70
C ALA A 200 -8.99 -6.67 2.25
N LEU A 201 -9.09 -7.07 0.97
CA LEU A 201 -8.34 -8.22 0.45
C LEU A 201 -6.85 -7.95 0.28
N ARG A 202 -6.40 -6.70 0.45
CA ARG A 202 -4.97 -6.37 0.56
C ARG A 202 -4.37 -6.83 1.89
N LEU A 203 -5.17 -7.10 2.91
CA LEU A 203 -4.69 -7.60 4.19
C LEU A 203 -4.34 -9.09 4.06
N LYS A 204 -3.11 -9.48 4.45
CA LYS A 204 -2.64 -10.87 4.36
C LYS A 204 -3.54 -11.83 5.15
N ASN A 205 -4.07 -11.36 6.27
CA ASN A 205 -4.97 -12.12 7.13
C ASN A 205 -6.45 -11.89 6.82
N GLY A 206 -6.78 -11.16 5.75
CA GLY A 206 -8.14 -10.83 5.36
C GLY A 206 -8.89 -10.00 6.39
N PHE A 207 -10.20 -10.20 6.50
CA PHE A 207 -11.09 -9.44 7.35
C PHE A 207 -12.18 -10.31 7.99
N ASP A 208 -12.73 -9.82 9.11
CA ASP A 208 -13.86 -10.43 9.78
C ASP A 208 -15.20 -9.89 9.22
N SER A 209 -16.25 -10.70 9.20
CA SER A 209 -17.58 -10.38 8.67
C SER A 209 -18.19 -9.13 9.34
N VAL A 210 -17.94 -8.98 10.64
CA VAL A 210 -18.33 -7.81 11.42
C VAL A 210 -17.68 -6.53 10.89
N LEU A 211 -16.44 -6.61 10.38
CA LEU A 211 -15.78 -5.46 9.78
C LEU A 211 -16.53 -5.03 8.51
N PHE A 212 -16.88 -5.96 7.63
CA PHE A 212 -17.67 -5.67 6.43
C PHE A 212 -18.97 -4.95 6.79
N LEU A 213 -19.79 -5.54 7.66
CA LEU A 213 -21.04 -4.94 8.12
C LEU A 213 -20.84 -3.55 8.73
N SER A 214 -19.83 -3.38 9.60
CA SER A 214 -19.57 -2.08 10.25
C SER A 214 -19.10 -0.99 9.29
N ARG A 215 -18.47 -1.37 8.17
CA ARG A 215 -17.83 -0.47 7.22
C ARG A 215 -18.65 -0.22 5.97
N THR A 216 -19.62 -1.07 5.66
CA THR A 216 -20.48 -0.98 4.47
C THR A 216 -21.97 -0.86 4.82
N GLY A 217 -22.39 -1.35 5.99
CA GLY A 217 -23.79 -1.55 6.33
C GLY A 217 -24.45 -2.73 5.62
N GLN A 218 -23.70 -3.49 4.82
CA GLN A 218 -24.19 -4.63 4.03
C GLN A 218 -23.97 -5.96 4.75
N SER A 219 -24.84 -6.94 4.49
CA SER A 219 -24.69 -8.30 5.03
C SER A 219 -23.71 -9.10 4.18
N MET A 220 -22.99 -10.04 4.79
CA MET A 220 -22.20 -11.02 4.03
C MET A 220 -23.09 -11.84 3.07
N ASP A 221 -24.38 -11.98 3.38
CA ASP A 221 -25.36 -12.65 2.52
C ASP A 221 -25.47 -12.02 1.13
N ASP A 222 -25.26 -10.69 1.04
CA ASP A 222 -25.32 -9.93 -0.21
C ASP A 222 -24.21 -10.31 -1.20
N ILE A 223 -23.15 -10.96 -0.71
CA ILE A 223 -21.95 -11.34 -1.47
C ILE A 223 -21.59 -12.84 -1.36
N THR A 224 -22.50 -13.66 -0.83
CA THR A 224 -22.25 -15.09 -0.61
C THR A 224 -21.88 -15.83 -1.89
N ASN A 225 -22.53 -15.50 -3.02
CA ASN A 225 -22.23 -16.14 -4.30
C ASN A 225 -20.80 -15.83 -4.78
N GLN A 226 -20.37 -14.57 -4.69
CA GLN A 226 -19.03 -14.12 -5.05
C GLN A 226 -17.97 -14.81 -4.17
N ILE A 227 -18.21 -14.89 -2.86
CA ILE A 227 -17.33 -15.60 -1.92
C ILE A 227 -17.25 -17.10 -2.27
N GLN A 228 -18.38 -17.74 -2.58
CA GLN A 228 -18.40 -19.15 -2.94
C GLN A 228 -17.64 -19.42 -4.24
N GLN A 229 -17.80 -18.57 -5.25
CA GLN A 229 -17.07 -18.67 -6.52
C GLN A 229 -15.56 -18.51 -6.31
N ALA A 230 -15.12 -17.47 -5.60
CA ALA A 230 -13.71 -17.24 -5.29
C ALA A 230 -13.11 -18.35 -4.39
N THR A 231 -13.90 -18.92 -3.48
CA THR A 231 -13.49 -20.08 -2.66
C THR A 231 -13.33 -21.33 -3.53
N THR A 232 -14.27 -21.59 -4.43
CA THR A 232 -14.21 -22.71 -5.38
C THR A 232 -13.01 -22.60 -6.32
N ALA A 233 -12.65 -21.37 -6.74
CA ALA A 233 -11.44 -21.09 -7.51
C ALA A 233 -10.13 -21.23 -6.70
N GLY A 234 -10.22 -21.47 -5.39
CA GLY A 234 -9.10 -21.59 -4.46
C GLY A 234 -8.43 -20.27 -4.12
N LEU A 235 -9.09 -19.12 -4.36
CA LEU A 235 -8.56 -17.77 -4.11
C LEU A 235 -8.91 -17.27 -2.70
N LEU A 236 -10.04 -17.70 -2.14
CA LEU A 236 -10.43 -17.40 -0.75
C LEU A 236 -10.53 -18.65 0.11
N LYS A 237 -10.38 -18.43 1.41
CA LYS A 237 -10.80 -19.33 2.47
C LYS A 237 -11.82 -18.59 3.35
N ALA A 238 -13.05 -19.11 3.40
CA ALA A 238 -14.05 -18.69 4.37
C ALA A 238 -13.97 -19.58 5.63
N GLN A 239 -13.77 -18.98 6.80
CA GLN A 239 -13.71 -19.67 8.08
C GLN A 239 -14.64 -19.02 9.09
N ALA A 240 -15.81 -19.62 9.34
CA ALA A 240 -16.85 -19.05 10.20
C ALA A 240 -17.12 -17.58 9.83
N ASP A 241 -16.65 -16.64 10.64
CA ASP A 241 -16.82 -15.20 10.48
C ASP A 241 -15.66 -14.50 9.78
N LYS A 242 -14.72 -15.22 9.18
CA LYS A 242 -13.51 -14.64 8.60
C LYS A 242 -13.29 -15.02 7.15
N ILE A 243 -12.98 -14.01 6.32
CA ILE A 243 -12.64 -14.18 4.90
C ILE A 243 -11.16 -13.88 4.72
N ILE A 244 -10.40 -14.85 4.21
CA ILE A 244 -8.95 -14.76 4.10
C ILE A 244 -8.52 -15.11 2.67
N PRO A 245 -7.72 -14.27 1.99
CA PRO A 245 -7.04 -14.68 0.76
C PRO A 245 -6.17 -15.91 0.99
N THR A 246 -6.28 -16.93 0.14
CA THR A 246 -5.27 -17.99 0.10
C THR A 246 -3.95 -17.42 -0.43
N LYS A 247 -2.85 -18.18 -0.34
CA LYS A 247 -1.60 -17.76 -1.02
C LYS A 247 -1.85 -17.44 -2.50
N LYS A 248 -2.59 -18.31 -3.20
CA LYS A 248 -2.98 -18.11 -4.60
C LYS A 248 -3.81 -16.84 -4.76
N GLY A 249 -4.84 -16.64 -3.94
CA GLY A 249 -5.67 -15.42 -4.03
C GLY A 249 -4.91 -14.14 -3.78
N TYR A 250 -3.90 -14.18 -2.90
CA TYR A 250 -3.06 -13.04 -2.58
C TYR A 250 -2.04 -12.73 -3.68
N ASP A 251 -1.48 -13.76 -4.31
CA ASP A 251 -0.58 -13.65 -5.46
C ASP A 251 -1.33 -13.15 -6.71
N PHE A 252 -2.61 -13.54 -6.88
CA PHE A 252 -3.51 -13.14 -7.96
C PHE A 252 -4.62 -12.20 -7.46
N LEU A 253 -4.22 -11.17 -6.70
CA LEU A 253 -5.16 -10.30 -5.99
C LEU A 253 -6.17 -9.59 -6.90
N ASN A 254 -5.74 -9.12 -8.07
CA ASN A 254 -6.63 -8.45 -9.02
C ASN A 254 -7.73 -9.40 -9.53
N ASP A 255 -7.36 -10.64 -9.86
CA ASP A 255 -8.31 -11.66 -10.30
C ASP A 255 -9.29 -11.99 -9.19
N LEU A 256 -8.81 -12.14 -7.95
CA LEU A 256 -9.64 -12.33 -6.78
C LEU A 256 -10.63 -11.18 -6.58
N GLN A 257 -10.19 -9.93 -6.68
CA GLN A 257 -11.04 -8.76 -6.52
C GLN A 257 -12.12 -8.66 -7.60
N SER A 258 -11.82 -9.12 -8.82
CA SER A 258 -12.77 -9.08 -9.95
C SER A 258 -14.04 -9.91 -9.75
N TYR A 259 -14.04 -10.90 -8.84
CA TYR A 259 -15.25 -11.66 -8.49
C TYR A 259 -16.33 -10.82 -7.82
N PHE A 260 -15.98 -9.62 -7.34
CA PHE A 260 -16.89 -8.71 -6.64
C PHE A 260 -17.37 -7.53 -7.52
N LEU A 261 -16.97 -7.49 -8.79
CA LEU A 261 -17.43 -6.48 -9.77
C LEU A 261 -18.92 -6.60 -10.10
#